data_AF-A0A388QCW5-F1
#
_entry.id   AF-A0A388QCW5-F1
#
_cell.length_a   1.000
_cell.length_b   1.000
_cell.length_c   1.000
_cell.angle_alpha   90.00
_cell.angle_beta   90.00
_cell.angle_gamma   90.00
#
_symmetry.space_group_name_H-M   'P 1'
#
loop_
_entity.id
_entity.type
_entity.pdbx_description
1 polymer ?
#
loop_
_entity_poly.entity_id
_entity_poly.type
_entity_poly.pdbx_seq_one_letter_code
_entity_poly.pdbx_strand_id
1 'polypeptide(L)'
;MTSLVFVHLLDRDGKAVAGVNAYPLEHAYRTYEWQPGETIISSTELDVPDSLGPGAYSFELGMYLPYDFERVPTVGADNTVNGDRILFGPVKVPRPAVKLPADSVPVKIRLAGELELIGYRRMPCRLPAGRCS
;
A
#
# COMPACT_ATOMS: atom_id res chain seq x y z
N MET A 1 -22.82 8.98 20.01
CA MET A 1 -22.11 7.68 20.08
C MET A 1 -20.67 7.92 19.64
N THR A 2 -19.67 7.32 20.29
CA THR A 2 -18.27 7.47 19.86
C THR A 2 -17.94 6.47 18.76
N SER A 3 -17.40 6.94 17.65
CA SER A 3 -16.85 6.16 16.54
C SER A 3 -15.35 5.91 16.69
N LEU A 4 -14.87 4.81 16.10
CA LEU A 4 -13.45 4.48 15.94
C LEU A 4 -13.02 4.69 14.48
N VAL A 5 -11.76 5.04 14.29
CA VAL A 5 -11.08 5.00 12.99
C VAL A 5 -10.44 3.62 12.84
N PHE A 6 -10.53 3.03 11.66
CA PHE A 6 -9.72 1.89 11.28
C PHE A 6 -8.76 2.30 10.17
N VAL A 7 -7.55 1.73 10.21
CA VAL A 7 -6.57 1.81 9.13
C VAL A 7 -6.05 0.42 8.89
N HIS A 8 -6.16 -0.09 7.67
CA HIS A 8 -5.56 -1.37 7.28
C HIS A 8 -4.58 -1.18 6.13
N LEU A 9 -3.50 -1.94 6.15
CA LEU A 9 -2.64 -2.15 5.00
C LEU A 9 -3.12 -3.40 4.27
N LEU A 10 -3.42 -3.25 2.99
CA LEU A 10 -3.95 -4.28 2.10
C LEU A 10 -2.88 -4.75 1.12
N ASP A 11 -2.83 -6.06 0.90
CA ASP A 11 -2.09 -6.64 -0.23
C ASP A 11 -2.83 -6.43 -1.57
N ARG A 12 -2.22 -6.92 -2.66
CA ARG A 12 -2.78 -6.82 -4.02
C ARG A 12 -4.14 -7.51 -4.20
N ASP A 13 -4.44 -8.49 -3.34
CA ASP A 13 -5.66 -9.27 -3.39
C ASP A 13 -6.76 -8.64 -2.49
N GLY A 14 -6.47 -7.47 -1.91
CA GLY A 14 -7.37 -6.71 -1.04
C GLY A 14 -7.42 -7.24 0.39
N LYS A 15 -6.51 -8.14 0.78
CA LYS A 15 -6.48 -8.71 2.12
C LYS A 15 -5.67 -7.84 3.07
N ALA A 16 -6.23 -7.56 4.24
CA ALA A 16 -5.51 -6.88 5.31
C ALA A 16 -4.32 -7.72 5.81
N VAL A 17 -3.12 -7.13 5.75
CA VAL A 17 -1.86 -7.70 6.25
C VAL A 17 -1.37 -7.02 7.53
N ALA A 18 -1.86 -5.81 7.81
CA ALA A 18 -1.67 -5.09 9.06
C ALA A 18 -2.90 -4.21 9.30
N GLY A 19 -3.20 -3.89 10.56
CA GLY A 19 -4.33 -3.04 10.88
C GLY A 19 -4.27 -2.43 12.28
N VAL A 20 -4.89 -1.25 12.42
CA VAL A 20 -5.08 -0.56 13.71
C VAL A 20 -6.49 0.00 13.79
N ASN A 21 -7.07 -0.04 14.98
CA ASN A 21 -8.29 0.68 15.34
C ASN A 21 -7.95 1.69 16.42
N ALA A 22 -8.33 2.95 16.22
CA ALA A 22 -7.95 4.04 17.12
C ALA A 22 -9.11 5.03 17.29
N TYR A 23 -9.19 5.64 18.47
CA TYR A 23 -10.04 6.80 18.65
C TYR A 23 -9.34 8.02 18.04
N PRO A 24 -10.05 8.89 17.30
CA PRO A 24 -9.50 10.17 16.89
C PRO A 24 -8.93 10.94 18.08
N LEU A 25 -7.82 11.63 17.87
CA LEU A 25 -7.15 12.46 18.88
C LEU A 25 -6.90 11.71 20.21
N GLU A 26 -6.59 10.41 20.14
CA GLU A 26 -6.39 9.56 21.33
C GLU A 26 -7.55 9.64 22.33
N HIS A 27 -8.77 9.79 21.83
CA HIS A 27 -10.00 9.93 22.63
C HIS A 27 -10.12 11.24 23.42
N ALA A 28 -9.22 12.21 23.22
CA ALA A 28 -9.27 13.51 23.91
C ALA A 28 -10.46 14.39 23.45
N TYR A 29 -10.96 14.17 22.22
CA TYR A 29 -12.11 14.87 21.68
C TYR A 29 -13.00 13.92 20.89
N ARG A 30 -14.16 13.57 21.47
CA ARG A 30 -14.96 12.44 21.01
C ARG A 30 -15.80 12.84 19.81
N THR A 31 -16.04 11.88 18.93
CA THR A 31 -16.73 12.07 17.65
C THR A 31 -18.18 12.55 17.77
N TYR A 32 -18.81 12.44 18.94
CA TYR A 32 -20.13 13.02 19.19
C TYR A 32 -20.09 14.49 19.64
N GLU A 33 -18.90 15.01 19.95
CA GLU A 33 -18.67 16.41 20.33
C GLU A 33 -18.37 17.28 19.09
N TRP A 34 -18.04 16.65 17.96
CA TRP A 34 -17.70 17.29 16.70
C TRP A 34 -18.87 18.10 16.15
N GLN A 35 -18.56 19.25 15.55
CA GLN A 35 -19.56 20.11 14.92
C GLN A 35 -19.58 19.92 13.39
N PRO A 36 -20.74 20.09 12.73
CA PRO A 36 -20.80 20.08 11.27
C PRO A 36 -19.84 21.10 10.64
N GLY A 37 -19.05 20.66 9.67
CA GLY A 37 -18.06 21.50 8.97
C GLY A 37 -16.70 21.59 9.68
N GLU A 38 -16.54 20.99 10.85
CA GLU A 38 -15.25 20.93 11.54
C GLU A 38 -14.26 20.00 10.84
N THR A 39 -12.99 20.39 10.79
CA THR A 39 -11.89 19.55 10.29
C THR A 39 -11.04 19.09 11.45
N ILE A 40 -11.05 17.77 11.70
CA ILE A 40 -10.29 17.14 12.77
C ILE A 40 -9.03 16.48 12.20
N ILE A 41 -7.87 16.90 12.68
CA ILE A 41 -6.57 16.30 12.30
C ILE A 41 -6.17 15.31 13.37
N SER A 42 -6.07 14.03 13.03
CA SER A 42 -5.65 12.96 13.94
C SER A 42 -4.53 12.14 13.32
N SER A 43 -3.59 11.68 14.16
CA SER A 43 -2.56 10.72 13.80
C SER A 43 -2.82 9.37 14.48
N THR A 44 -2.40 8.29 13.86
CA THR A 44 -2.35 6.95 14.46
C THR A 44 -1.14 6.21 13.91
N GLU A 45 -0.54 5.36 14.73
CA GLU A 45 0.58 4.52 14.33
C GLU A 45 0.06 3.16 13.90
N LEU A 46 0.53 2.68 12.75
CA LEU A 46 0.27 1.32 12.27
C LEU A 46 1.58 0.53 12.32
N ASP A 47 1.59 -0.52 13.12
CA ASP A 47 2.69 -1.47 13.13
C ASP A 47 2.64 -2.32 11.86
N VAL A 48 3.66 -2.14 11.01
CA VAL A 48 3.80 -2.88 9.75
C VAL A 48 4.81 -4.02 9.94
N PRO A 49 4.46 -5.27 9.61
CA PRO A 49 5.40 -6.38 9.75
C PRO A 49 6.65 -6.23 8.86
N ASP A 50 7.84 -6.40 9.44
CA ASP A 50 9.10 -6.43 8.67
C ASP A 50 9.19 -7.63 7.70
N SER A 51 8.32 -8.63 7.88
CA SER A 51 8.21 -9.81 7.02
C SER A 51 7.45 -9.56 5.71
N LEU A 52 6.99 -8.33 5.45
CA LEU A 52 6.31 -8.01 4.21
C LEU A 52 7.19 -8.28 2.98
N GLY A 53 6.64 -9.08 2.07
CA GLY A 53 7.27 -9.36 0.80
C GLY A 53 7.37 -8.09 -0.07
N PRO A 54 8.35 -8.02 -0.98
CA PRO A 54 8.39 -6.94 -1.95
C PRO A 54 7.14 -6.90 -2.82
N GLY A 55 6.50 -5.74 -2.92
CA GLY A 55 5.21 -5.62 -3.58
C GLY A 55 4.61 -4.23 -3.48
N ALA A 56 3.45 -4.08 -4.11
CA ALA A 56 2.59 -2.92 -3.94
C ALA A 56 1.49 -3.26 -2.94
N TYR A 57 1.27 -2.36 -1.99
CA TYR A 57 0.26 -2.42 -0.96
C TYR A 57 -0.57 -1.15 -1.01
N SER A 58 -1.80 -1.18 -0.50
CA SER A 58 -2.65 0.01 -0.39
C SER A 58 -3.18 0.13 1.03
N PHE A 59 -3.48 1.34 1.48
CA PHE A 59 -4.19 1.57 2.72
C PHE A 59 -5.69 1.64 2.47
N GLU A 60 -6.48 1.08 3.37
CA GLU A 60 -7.89 1.48 3.55
C GLU A 60 -8.07 2.17 4.89
N LEU A 61 -8.84 3.25 4.89
CA LEU A 61 -9.14 4.05 6.07
C LEU A 61 -10.63 4.32 6.14
N GLY A 62 -11.21 4.28 7.33
CA GLY A 62 -12.61 4.65 7.52
C GLY A 62 -12.97 4.75 8.98
N MET A 63 -14.25 4.91 9.26
CA MET A 63 -14.78 4.96 10.61
C MET A 63 -15.91 3.96 10.78
N TYR A 64 -16.13 3.53 12.01
CA TYR A 64 -17.24 2.65 12.35
C TYR A 64 -17.74 2.87 13.77
N LEU A 65 -18.99 2.49 14.01
CA LEU A 65 -19.62 2.47 15.32
C LEU A 65 -19.21 1.18 16.06
N PRO A 66 -18.60 1.26 17.26
CA PRO A 66 -18.03 0.09 17.94
C PRO A 66 -19.07 -0.88 18.50
N TYR A 67 -20.34 -0.48 18.59
CA TYR A 67 -21.39 -1.29 19.22
C TYR A 67 -21.99 -2.33 18.26
N ASP A 68 -22.27 -1.91 17.03
CA ASP A 68 -22.90 -2.72 15.97
C ASP A 68 -21.98 -2.97 14.77
N PHE A 69 -20.76 -2.42 14.80
CA PHE A 69 -19.77 -2.48 13.73
C PHE A 69 -20.21 -1.81 12.42
N GLU A 70 -21.23 -0.94 12.47
CA GLU A 70 -21.71 -0.21 11.31
C GLU A 70 -20.64 0.75 10.79
N ARG A 71 -20.39 0.72 9.47
CA ARG A 71 -19.44 1.61 8.81
C ARG A 71 -20.04 3.00 8.62
N VAL A 72 -19.26 4.03 8.93
CA VAL A 72 -19.66 5.42 8.71
C VAL A 72 -19.47 5.75 7.22
N PRO A 73 -20.50 6.24 6.51
CA PRO A 73 -20.37 6.59 5.10
C PRO A 73 -19.38 7.72 4.85
N THR A 74 -18.65 7.64 3.74
CA THR A 74 -17.86 8.76 3.21
C THR A 74 -18.73 9.61 2.29
N VAL A 75 -18.61 10.93 2.41
CA VAL A 75 -19.42 11.89 1.66
C VAL A 75 -18.50 12.79 0.83
N GLY A 76 -18.81 12.93 -0.46
CA GLY A 76 -18.12 13.84 -1.38
C GLY A 76 -18.42 15.31 -1.12
N ALA A 77 -17.67 16.20 -1.75
CA ALA A 77 -17.87 17.66 -1.63
C ALA A 77 -19.24 18.13 -2.15
N ASP A 78 -19.87 17.35 -3.03
CA ASP A 78 -21.21 17.53 -3.58
C ASP A 78 -22.31 16.87 -2.71
N ASN A 79 -21.95 16.42 -1.50
CA ASN A 79 -22.83 15.78 -0.55
C ASN A 79 -23.37 14.41 -0.99
N THR A 80 -22.72 13.75 -1.96
CA THR A 80 -23.05 12.37 -2.36
C THR A 80 -22.31 11.37 -1.49
N VAL A 81 -22.99 10.28 -1.10
CA VAL A 81 -22.34 9.15 -0.44
C VAL A 81 -21.49 8.40 -1.47
N ASN A 82 -20.19 8.27 -1.20
CA ASN A 82 -19.21 7.68 -2.12
C ASN A 82 -18.54 6.43 -1.57
N GLY A 83 -19.15 5.78 -0.57
CA GLY A 83 -18.67 4.56 0.05
C GLY A 83 -18.64 4.68 1.57
N ASP A 84 -17.75 3.92 2.19
CA ASP A 84 -17.61 3.81 3.64
C ASP A 84 -16.13 3.77 4.11
N ARG A 85 -15.22 3.96 3.14
CA ARG A 85 -13.78 3.99 3.33
C ARG A 85 -13.10 4.77 2.21
N ILE A 86 -11.87 5.18 2.46
CA ILE A 86 -10.95 5.78 1.51
C ILE A 86 -9.82 4.79 1.25
N LEU A 87 -9.50 4.57 -0.04
CA LEU A 87 -8.33 3.80 -0.46
C LEU A 87 -7.20 4.77 -0.83
N PHE A 88 -6.02 4.54 -0.27
CA PHE A 88 -4.83 5.34 -0.53
C PHE A 88 -3.65 4.45 -0.92
N GLY A 89 -2.93 4.78 -1.99
CA GLY A 89 -1.79 3.99 -2.45
C GLY A 89 -1.57 4.05 -3.97
N PRO A 90 -0.66 3.21 -4.49
CA PRO A 90 0.07 2.16 -3.78
C PRO A 90 1.31 2.65 -3.03
N VAL A 91 1.64 1.98 -1.92
CA VAL A 91 2.94 2.04 -1.25
C VAL A 91 3.75 0.80 -1.60
N LYS A 92 5.04 0.99 -1.92
CA LYS A 92 5.90 -0.06 -2.45
C LYS A 92 6.92 -0.53 -1.42
N VAL A 93 6.89 -1.82 -1.10
CA VAL A 93 8.01 -2.49 -0.43
C VAL A 93 9.05 -2.82 -1.49
N PRO A 94 10.28 -2.28 -1.41
CA PRO A 94 11.29 -2.48 -2.44
C PRO A 94 11.70 -3.95 -2.52
N ARG A 95 12.01 -4.40 -3.74
CA ARG A 95 12.72 -5.67 -3.90
C ARG A 95 14.16 -5.49 -3.43
N PRO A 96 14.72 -6.44 -2.66
CA PRO A 96 16.15 -6.46 -2.39
C PRO A 96 16.93 -6.36 -3.70
N ALA A 97 18.07 -5.67 -3.67
CA ALA A 97 18.94 -5.57 -4.83
C ALA A 97 19.34 -6.96 -5.32
N VAL A 98 19.12 -7.22 -6.61
CA VAL A 98 19.49 -8.49 -7.22
C VAL A 98 21.01 -8.53 -7.34
N LYS A 99 21.64 -9.52 -6.71
CA LYS A 99 23.04 -9.87 -7.02
C LYS A 99 23.05 -10.51 -8.41
N LEU A 100 23.78 -9.90 -9.33
CA LEU A 100 23.96 -10.47 -10.67
C LEU A 100 24.64 -11.84 -10.55
N PRO A 101 24.12 -12.88 -11.23
CA PRO A 101 24.82 -14.14 -11.37
C PRO A 101 26.23 -13.94 -11.95
N ALA A 102 27.19 -14.77 -11.55
CA ALA A 102 28.61 -14.62 -11.92
C ALA A 102 28.88 -14.67 -13.44
N ASP A 103 27.99 -15.32 -14.20
CA ASP A 103 28.05 -15.44 -15.67
C ASP A 103 27.30 -14.31 -16.40
N SER A 104 26.88 -13.26 -15.68
CA SER A 104 26.26 -12.08 -16.27
C SER A 104 27.32 -11.12 -16.78
N VAL A 105 27.04 -10.49 -17.92
CA VAL A 105 27.77 -9.31 -18.39
C VAL A 105 27.16 -8.08 -17.71
N PRO A 106 27.87 -7.37 -16.82
CA PRO A 106 27.33 -6.18 -16.17
C PRO A 106 27.19 -5.03 -17.17
N VAL A 107 26.12 -4.26 -17.05
CA VAL A 107 25.89 -3.03 -17.83
C VAL A 107 25.24 -1.96 -16.94
N LYS A 108 25.23 -0.71 -17.39
CA LYS A 108 24.50 0.39 -16.73
C LYS A 108 23.78 1.20 -17.78
N ILE A 109 22.63 0.71 -18.22
CA ILE A 109 21.82 1.35 -19.26
C ILE A 109 20.52 1.83 -18.62
N ARG A 110 20.25 3.12 -18.69
CA ARG A 110 18.99 3.69 -18.23
C ARG A 110 17.97 3.71 -19.36
N LEU A 111 16.80 3.15 -19.10
CA LEU A 111 15.65 3.11 -19.99
C LEU A 111 14.63 4.13 -19.48
N ALA A 112 14.33 5.15 -20.29
CA ALA A 112 13.42 6.24 -19.95
C ALA A 112 13.71 6.97 -18.62
N GLY A 113 14.92 6.81 -18.04
CA GLY A 113 15.29 7.36 -16.74
C GLY A 113 14.69 6.64 -15.52
N GLU A 114 13.79 5.68 -15.73
CA GLU A 114 13.03 5.01 -14.65
C GLU A 114 13.56 3.61 -14.32
N LEU A 115 14.20 2.95 -15.29
CA LEU A 115 14.70 1.59 -15.15
C LEU A 115 16.19 1.54 -15.52
N GLU A 116 16.99 0.81 -14.73
CA GLU A 116 18.40 0.55 -15.05
C GLU A 116 18.58 -0.95 -15.35
N LEU A 117 19.00 -1.24 -16.58
CA LEU A 117 19.53 -2.56 -16.91
C LEU A 117 20.93 -2.65 -16.29
N ILE A 118 21.07 -3.50 -15.27
CA ILE A 118 22.30 -3.70 -14.52
C ILE A 118 23.18 -4.85 -15.06
N GLY A 119 22.62 -5.73 -15.91
CA GLY A 119 23.36 -6.86 -16.48
C GLY A 119 22.49 -7.74 -17.38
N TYR A 120 23.12 -8.55 -18.22
CA TYR A 120 22.45 -9.57 -19.03
C TYR A 120 23.31 -10.83 -19.16
N ARG A 121 22.70 -11.99 -19.39
CA ARG A 121 23.40 -13.25 -19.68
C ARG A 121 23.20 -13.62 -21.13
N ARG A 122 24.28 -13.95 -21.85
CA ARG A 122 24.17 -14.59 -23.17
C ARG A 122 24.08 -16.08 -22.93
N MET A 123 22.93 -16.69 -23.23
CA MET A 123 22.87 -18.14 -23.24
C MET A 123 23.75 -18.64 -24.40
N PRO A 124 24.71 -19.54 -24.15
CA PRO A 124 25.49 -20.11 -25.23
C PRO A 124 24.54 -20.84 -26.16
N CYS A 125 24.65 -20.54 -27.45
CA CYS A 125 23.90 -21.24 -28.48
C CYS A 125 24.39 -22.69 -28.52
N ARG A 126 23.71 -23.62 -27.82
CA ARG A 126 23.87 -25.06 -28.04
C ARG A 126 22.95 -25.47 -29.17
N LEU A 127 23.32 -25.07 -30.39
CA LEU A 127 22.83 -25.77 -31.56
C LEU A 127 23.71 -27.02 -31.74
N PRO A 128 23.13 -28.23 -31.90
CA PRO A 128 23.91 -29.33 -32.44
C PRO A 128 24.48 -28.88 -33.78
N ALA A 129 25.74 -29.22 -34.06
CA ALA A 129 26.48 -28.77 -35.23
C ALA A 129 25.63 -28.90 -36.51
N GLY A 130 25.16 -27.76 -37.04
CA GLY A 130 24.27 -27.72 -38.19
C GLY A 130 23.28 -26.54 -38.17
N ARG A 131 23.75 -25.39 -38.70
CA ARG A 131 23.01 -24.17 -39.11
C ARG A 131 22.76 -23.11 -38.03
N CYS A 132 23.59 -22.06 -38.07
CA CYS A 132 23.09 -20.67 -38.04
C CYS A 132 23.24 -20.13 -39.47
N SER A 133 22.14 -19.64 -40.05
CA SER A 133 22.13 -18.79 -41.24
C SER A 133 21.52 -17.46 -40.85
#